data_AF-A0A6I9N564-F1
#
_entry.id   AF-A0A6I9N564-F1
#
_cell.length_a   1.000
_cell.length_b   1.000
_cell.length_c   1.000
_cell.angle_alpha   90.00
_cell.angle_beta   90.00
_cell.angle_gamma   90.00
#
_symmetry.space_group_name_H-M   'P 1'
#
loop_
_entity.id
_entity.type
_entity.pdbx_description
1 polymer ?
#
loop_
_entity_poly.entity_id
_entity_poly.type
_entity_poly.pdbx_seq_one_letter_code
_entity_poly.pdbx_strand_id
1 'polypeptide(L)'
;YPDHMVFSEFRRRFDVLAPHLTKKLGRNYIVKDERRAVEELLESLDLEKSSYHMGLSRLFFRAGTLAKLEEQRDEQTKRNLTLFQASCRGYLARQAFKKRK
;
A
#
# COMPACT_ATOMS: atom_id res chain seq x y z
N TYR A 1 8.72 4.55 19.90
CA TYR A 1 8.06 4.48 18.60
C TYR A 1 8.46 5.70 17.78
N PRO A 2 9.59 5.65 17.05
CA PRO A 2 10.09 6.80 16.29
C PRO A 2 9.20 7.14 15.10
N ASP A 3 8.69 6.11 14.41
CA ASP A 3 7.85 6.25 13.24
C ASP A 3 6.38 6.30 13.63
N HIS A 4 5.62 7.18 12.97
CA HIS A 4 4.18 7.29 13.17
C HIS A 4 3.49 7.90 11.96
N MET A 5 2.22 7.57 11.75
CA MET A 5 1.41 8.16 10.67
C MET A 5 -0.08 8.17 11.04
N VAL A 6 -0.86 8.99 10.32
CA VAL A 6 -2.31 9.04 10.49
C VAL A 6 -2.98 7.82 9.85
N PHE A 7 -4.16 7.44 10.35
CA PHE A 7 -4.91 6.26 9.89
C PHE A 7 -5.20 6.27 8.38
N SER A 8 -5.65 7.41 7.85
CA SER A 8 -5.92 7.59 6.43
C SER A 8 -4.68 7.37 5.55
N GLU A 9 -3.51 7.85 5.99
CA GLU A 9 -2.25 7.63 5.29
C GLU A 9 -1.85 6.16 5.31
N PHE A 10 -1.91 5.52 6.48
CA PHE A 10 -1.57 4.10 6.63
C PHE A 10 -2.37 3.23 5.66
N ARG A 11 -3.69 3.40 5.66
CA ARG A 11 -4.57 2.65 4.76
C ARG A 11 -4.26 2.88 3.30
N ARG A 12 -4.16 4.15 2.88
CA ARG A 12 -3.84 4.49 1.49
C ARG A 12 -2.54 3.84 1.02
N ARG A 13 -1.53 3.73 1.90
CA ARG A 13 -0.23 3.13 1.59
C ARG A 13 -0.25 1.60 1.59
N PHE A 14 -0.95 0.97 2.53
CA PHE A 14 -0.81 -0.45 2.82
C PHE A 14 -2.04 -1.31 2.48
N ASP A 15 -3.17 -0.73 2.06
CA ASP A 15 -4.36 -1.50 1.61
C ASP A 15 -4.01 -2.49 0.48
N VAL A 16 -3.00 -2.22 -0.35
CA VAL A 16 -2.53 -3.11 -1.43
C VAL A 16 -1.98 -4.44 -0.93
N LEU A 17 -1.53 -4.51 0.33
CA LEU A 17 -1.06 -5.74 0.97
C LEU A 17 -2.22 -6.66 1.37
N ALA A 18 -3.43 -6.13 1.50
CA ALA A 18 -4.64 -6.87 1.87
C ALA A 18 -5.75 -6.72 0.81
N PRO A 19 -5.53 -7.19 -0.44
CA PRO A 19 -6.45 -6.95 -1.55
C PRO A 19 -7.84 -7.58 -1.35
N HIS A 20 -7.96 -8.59 -0.48
CA HIS A 20 -9.24 -9.21 -0.12
C HIS A 20 -10.12 -8.28 0.71
N LEU A 21 -9.54 -7.43 1.57
CA LEU A 21 -10.28 -6.41 2.31
C LEU A 21 -10.79 -5.32 1.36
N THR A 22 -9.95 -4.85 0.44
CA THR A 22 -10.35 -3.82 -0.54
C THR A 22 -11.49 -4.28 -1.46
N LYS A 23 -11.50 -5.57 -1.84
CA LYS A 23 -12.56 -6.15 -2.69
C LYS A 23 -13.91 -6.25 -1.98
N LYS A 24 -13.93 -6.51 -0.67
CA LYS A 24 -15.15 -6.62 0.14
C LYS A 24 -15.84 -5.26 0.33
N LEU A 25 -15.07 -4.17 0.26
CA LEU A 25 -15.52 -2.82 0.63
C LEU A 25 -16.05 -2.00 -0.57
N GLY A 26 -15.72 -2.38 -1.80
CA GLY A 26 -16.22 -1.72 -3.02
C GLY A 26 -15.60 -0.33 -3.28
N ARG A 27 -15.77 0.18 -4.51
CA ARG A 27 -15.16 1.46 -4.97
C ARG A 27 -15.69 2.70 -4.25
N ASN A 28 -16.84 2.60 -3.57
CA ASN A 28 -17.52 3.69 -2.86
C ASN A 28 -17.51 3.49 -1.34
N TYR A 29 -16.50 2.81 -0.79
CA TYR A 29 -16.40 2.64 0.65
C TYR A 29 -16.09 3.97 1.36
N ILE A 30 -17.13 4.67 1.78
CA ILE A 30 -17.01 5.73 2.78
C ILE A 30 -16.82 5.02 4.12
N VAL A 31 -15.56 4.96 4.54
CA VAL A 31 -15.19 4.44 5.85
C VAL A 31 -15.72 5.41 6.88
N LYS A 32 -16.86 5.09 7.51
CA LYS A 32 -17.38 5.92 8.60
C LYS A 32 -16.49 5.85 9.85
N ASP A 33 -15.70 4.77 9.96
CA ASP A 33 -14.81 4.50 11.09
C ASP A 33 -13.41 4.12 10.59
N GLU A 34 -12.53 5.11 10.45
CA GLU A 34 -11.14 4.92 10.01
C GLU A 34 -10.36 3.99 10.94
N ARG A 35 -10.63 4.07 12.25
CA ARG A 35 -9.92 3.29 13.27
C ARG A 35 -10.20 1.81 13.09
N ARG A 36 -11.48 1.43 12.99
CA ARG A 36 -11.86 0.02 12.78
C ARG A 36 -11.25 -0.56 11.52
N ALA A 37 -11.21 0.21 10.45
CA ALA A 37 -10.64 -0.29 9.20
C ALA A 37 -9.10 -0.41 9.24
N VAL A 38 -8.44 0.43 10.04
CA VAL A 38 -7.03 0.25 10.36
C VAL A 38 -6.81 -1.01 11.20
N GLU A 39 -7.68 -1.27 12.20
CA GLU A 39 -7.62 -2.50 13.00
C GLU A 39 -7.75 -3.75 12.12
N GLU A 40 -8.76 -3.81 11.24
CA GLU A 40 -8.94 -4.92 10.29
C GLU A 40 -7.74 -5.10 9.35
N LEU A 41 -7.15 -3.99 8.89
CA LEU A 41 -5.93 -4.05 8.06
C LEU A 41 -4.74 -4.58 8.86
N LEU A 42 -4.50 -4.11 10.08
CA LEU A 42 -3.42 -4.58 10.94
C LEU A 42 -3.54 -6.07 11.27
N GLU A 43 -4.76 -6.56 11.51
CA GLU A 43 -5.03 -7.99 11.69
C GLU A 43 -4.69 -8.81 10.45
N SER A 44 -4.98 -8.29 9.25
CA SER A 44 -4.66 -8.97 7.99
C SER A 44 -3.17 -8.98 7.65
N LEU A 45 -2.40 -8.03 8.18
CA LEU A 45 -0.95 -7.92 7.98
C LEU A 45 -0.14 -8.82 8.92
N ASP A 46 -0.79 -9.50 9.87
CA ASP A 46 -0.18 -10.41 10.85
C ASP A 46 1.05 -9.80 11.56
N LEU A 47 0.93 -8.53 11.94
CA LEU A 47 1.97 -7.81 12.68
C LEU A 47 1.95 -8.19 14.16
N GLU A 48 3.12 -8.42 14.75
CA GLU A 48 3.24 -8.61 16.19
C GLU A 48 2.65 -7.40 16.95
N LYS A 49 1.79 -7.64 17.94
CA LYS A 49 1.13 -6.55 18.70
C LYS A 49 2.12 -5.62 19.41
N SER A 50 3.33 -6.07 19.73
CA SER A 50 4.41 -5.26 20.30
C SER A 50 5.12 -4.35 19.30
N SER A 51 4.94 -4.58 18.00
CA SER A 51 5.62 -3.86 16.91
C SER A 51 4.95 -2.54 16.53
N TYR A 52 3.72 -2.31 16.99
CA TYR A 52 2.96 -1.09 16.77
C TYR A 52 2.17 -0.69 18.03
N HIS A 53 1.69 0.54 18.06
CA HIS A 53 0.75 1.03 19.04
C HIS A 53 -0.24 1.95 18.34
N MET A 54 -1.52 1.81 18.65
CA MET A 54 -2.59 2.59 18.04
C MET A 54 -3.07 3.65 19.02
N GLY A 55 -2.81 4.92 18.68
CA GLY A 55 -3.32 6.07 19.42
C GLY A 55 -4.73 6.46 18.99
N LEU A 56 -5.14 7.69 19.28
CA LEU A 56 -6.48 8.20 18.96
C LEU A 56 -6.74 8.35 17.45
N SER A 57 -5.75 8.85 16.71
CA SER A 57 -5.84 9.13 15.26
C SER A 57 -4.60 8.71 14.47
N ARG A 58 -3.63 8.11 15.15
CA ARG A 58 -2.29 7.82 14.63
C ARG A 58 -1.84 6.43 15.03
N LEU A 59 -1.12 5.78 14.13
CA LEU A 59 -0.33 4.59 14.41
C LEU A 59 1.11 4.98 14.73
N PHE A 60 1.67 4.29 15.70
CA PHE A 60 3.04 4.41 16.16
C PHE A 60 3.73 3.07 15.91
N PHE A 61 4.92 3.08 15.32
CA PHE A 61 5.64 1.85 14.97
C PHE A 61 6.95 1.75 15.74
N ARG A 62 7.30 0.52 16.13
CA ARG A 62 8.64 0.21 16.61
C ARG A 62 9.62 0.39 15.45
N ALA A 63 10.86 0.72 15.76
CA ALA A 63 11.91 0.87 14.75
C ALA A 63 11.98 -0.39 13.85
N GLY A 64 12.01 -0.18 12.54
CA GLY A 64 12.10 -1.23 11.53
C GLY A 64 10.75 -1.82 11.08
N THR A 65 9.67 -1.70 11.86
CA THR A 65 8.35 -2.22 11.47
C THR A 65 7.84 -1.54 10.20
N LEU A 66 7.93 -0.21 10.13
CA LEU A 66 7.46 0.55 8.97
C LEU A 66 8.28 0.24 7.71
N ALA A 67 9.61 0.11 7.84
CA ALA A 67 10.48 -0.24 6.72
C ALA A 67 10.12 -1.62 6.14
N LYS A 68 9.84 -2.61 6.99
CA LYS A 68 9.41 -3.95 6.56
C LYS A 68 8.09 -3.91 5.77
N LEU A 69 7.12 -3.10 6.23
CA LEU A 69 5.85 -2.93 5.52
C LEU A 69 6.03 -2.28 4.14
N GLU A 70 6.92 -1.29 4.04
CA GLU A 70 7.25 -0.65 2.76
C GLU A 70 7.90 -1.62 1.78
N GLU A 71 8.83 -2.46 2.26
CA GLU A 71 9.47 -3.50 1.45
C GLU A 71 8.46 -4.52 0.90
N GLN A 72 7.53 -4.99 1.75
CA GLN A 72 6.45 -5.88 1.32
C GLN A 72 5.56 -5.23 0.25
N ARG A 73 5.25 -3.94 0.40
CA ARG A 73 4.43 -3.19 -0.57
C ARG A 73 5.15 -3.08 -1.91
N ASP A 74 6.44 -2.80 -1.88
CA ASP A 74 7.24 -2.66 -3.08
C ASP A 74 7.32 -3.98 -3.84
N GLU A 75 7.52 -5.11 -3.15
CA GLU A 75 7.51 -6.43 -3.79
C GLU A 75 6.13 -6.77 -4.41
N GLN A 76 5.03 -6.45 -3.72
CA GLN A 76 3.67 -6.67 -4.22
C GLN A 76 3.36 -5.85 -5.48
N THR A 77 3.93 -4.65 -5.61
CA THR A 77 3.66 -3.73 -6.73
C THR A 77 4.66 -3.81 -7.88
N LYS A 78 5.84 -4.39 -7.63
CA LYS A 78 6.96 -4.53 -8.56
C LYS A 78 6.59 -5.11 -9.92
N ARG A 79 5.78 -6.18 -9.94
CA ARG A 79 5.37 -6.83 -11.19
C ARG A 79 4.54 -5.90 -12.07
N ASN A 80 3.56 -5.21 -11.48
CA ASN A 80 2.68 -4.29 -12.19
C ASN A 80 3.48 -3.10 -12.74
N LEU A 81 4.42 -2.57 -11.94
CA LEU A 81 5.32 -1.50 -12.37
C LEU A 81 6.19 -1.95 -13.55
N THR A 82 6.73 -3.16 -13.50
CA THR A 82 7.56 -3.72 -14.57
C THR A 82 6.77 -3.85 -15.88
N LEU A 83 5.53 -4.36 -15.83
CA LEU A 83 4.64 -4.48 -16.99
C LEU A 83 4.26 -3.11 -17.57
N PHE A 84 3.99 -2.13 -16.70
CA PHE A 84 3.73 -0.76 -17.09
C PHE A 84 4.92 -0.16 -17.83
N GLN A 85 6.12 -0.25 -17.25
CA GLN A 85 7.34 0.25 -17.87
C GLN A 85 7.63 -0.43 -19.21
N ALA A 86 7.42 -1.75 -19.32
CA ALA A 86 7.58 -2.49 -20.57
C ALA A 86 6.60 -1.96 -21.66
N SER A 87 5.36 -1.68 -21.28
CA SER A 87 4.33 -1.12 -22.16
C SER A 87 4.72 0.28 -22.66
N CYS A 88 5.20 1.14 -21.76
CA CYS A 88 5.70 2.48 -22.11
C CYS A 88 6.89 2.41 -23.08
N ARG A 89 7.90 1.60 -22.77
CA ARG A 89 9.08 1.41 -23.64
C ARG A 89 8.69 0.89 -25.02
N GLY A 90 7.78 -0.09 -25.07
CA GLY A 90 7.27 -0.62 -26.33
C GLY A 90 6.50 0.42 -27.15
N TYR A 91 5.68 1.25 -26.49
CA TYR A 91 4.98 2.37 -27.16
C TYR A 91 5.97 3.37 -27.75
N LEU A 92 6.94 3.83 -26.96
CA LEU A 92 7.96 4.79 -27.41
C LEU A 92 8.80 4.23 -28.58
N ALA A 93 9.18 2.95 -28.52
CA ALA A 93 9.91 2.30 -29.60
C ALA A 93 9.10 2.28 -30.92
N ARG A 94 7.80 1.97 -30.85
CA ARG A 94 6.92 2.01 -32.04
C ARG A 94 6.75 3.42 -32.60
N GLN A 95 6.64 4.44 -31.75
CA GLN A 95 6.58 5.84 -32.20
C GLN A 95 7.87 6.28 -32.88
N ALA A 96 9.03 5.91 -32.31
CA ALA A 96 10.33 6.21 -32.89
C ALA A 96 10.52 5.52 -34.25
N PHE A 97 10.09 4.27 -34.40
CA PHE A 97 10.14 3.54 -35.67
C PHE A 97 9.25 4.20 -36.75
N LYS A 98 8.03 4.59 -36.40
CA LYS A 98 7.11 5.29 -37.33
C LYS A 98 7.66 6.62 -37.83
N LYS A 99 8.42 7.35 -37.03
CA LYS A 99 9.04 8.63 -37.43
C LYS A 99 10.23 8.48 -38.39
N ARG A 100 10.83 7.28 -38.46
CA ARG A 100 11.99 6.98 -39.33
C ARG A 100 11.58 6.38 -40.67
N LYS A 101 10.32 6.00 -40.83
CA LYS A 101 9.69 5.64 -42.11
C LYS A 101 9.00 6.88 -42.68
#